data_AF-A0AA35PU00-F1
#
_entry.id   AF-A0AA35PU00-F1
#
_cell.length_a   1.000
_cell.length_b   1.000
_cell.length_c   1.000
_cell.angle_alpha   90.00
_cell.angle_beta   90.00
_cell.angle_gamma   90.00
#
_symmetry.space_group_name_H-M   'P 1'
#
loop_
_entity.id
_entity.type
_entity.pdbx_description
1 polymer ?
#
loop_
_entity_poly.entity_id
_entity_poly.type
_entity_poly.pdbx_seq_one_letter_code
_entity_poly.pdbx_strand_id
1 'polypeptide(L)'
;MSDTFPRLPVVNLFRFANDTERNAVLESFLPGDRRRFSRYLSHRHLGLALITAGPGFGKTTALAVATYGLLRSVGRVYMSAPTDVACDNAADRLIDVSKDVTRRVNSEVEPGKDGILPFRRLLVVRGYKREDEVAAFMNILQCPESINDAAPKNGKHTPPWKLKNSLTFWLLTAIGSVVVPALRPDDCSRLHDAKRSFEKDKKLENLLKVARMDMTWEQYVKAGQAPKGRIQAMMRHVLMQADVLCTTPAESSKEPCLSWKREQARGFAIDEAACMTRPDFYSVWGNTMMPCVMAGDHLQLDPNPAVRPLTDEIADGVCRNRHEHNAKISIMEFLQASGWPVFRMLTQLRMGKGLFTLSQKVIYPDLRADYGPWCDISLPGHASGRAMEAFMLRKFFPDLKPSPEGTLREVFIHCPGSRVRVNRVTKSKSSPDQVRIALRLLDELVRTTEVDPSDIVIIALYSANVGVVEDQLKRYASLVGKITVSHVNSISNIHRNTY
;
A
#
# COMPACT_ATOMS: atom_id res chain seq x y z
N MET A 1 10.95 -47.18 22.71
CA MET A 1 9.95 -46.61 21.79
C MET A 1 10.48 -45.27 21.33
N SER A 2 10.87 -45.14 20.06
CA SER A 2 11.30 -43.86 19.51
C SER A 2 10.05 -43.04 19.17
N ASP A 3 9.54 -42.29 20.15
CA ASP A 3 8.40 -41.40 19.95
C ASP A 3 8.84 -40.19 19.14
N THR A 4 8.93 -40.34 17.82
CA THR A 4 9.02 -39.20 16.92
C THR A 4 7.65 -38.55 16.86
N PHE A 5 7.46 -37.48 17.62
CA PHE A 5 6.31 -36.59 17.47
C PHE A 5 6.10 -36.22 15.99
N PRO A 6 4.85 -36.14 15.50
CA PRO A 6 4.57 -35.73 14.14
C PRO A 6 5.20 -34.37 13.85
N ARG A 7 6.07 -34.31 12.84
CA ARG A 7 6.67 -33.04 12.40
C ARG A 7 5.66 -32.26 11.58
N LEU A 8 5.50 -30.97 11.88
CA LEU A 8 4.67 -30.09 11.07
C LEU A 8 5.21 -30.04 9.63
N PRO A 9 4.34 -30.05 8.60
CA PRO A 9 4.78 -29.99 7.22
C PRO A 9 5.51 -28.68 6.96
N VAL A 10 6.57 -28.76 6.18
CA VAL A 10 7.40 -27.62 5.80
C VAL A 10 7.11 -27.27 4.35
N VAL A 11 6.86 -26.00 4.10
CA VAL A 11 6.65 -25.44 2.77
C VAL A 11 7.80 -24.50 2.43
N ASN A 12 8.35 -24.65 1.22
CA ASN A 12 9.29 -23.69 0.65
C ASN A 12 8.49 -22.61 -0.08
N LEU A 13 8.45 -21.40 0.49
CA LEU A 13 7.73 -20.25 -0.07
C LEU A 13 8.56 -19.43 -1.05
N PHE A 14 9.78 -19.88 -1.38
CA PHE A 14 10.73 -19.15 -2.19
C PHE A 14 11.44 -20.10 -3.18
N ARG A 15 10.65 -20.98 -3.80
CA ARG A 15 11.10 -21.92 -4.82
C ARG A 15 10.93 -21.29 -6.20
N PHE A 16 12.04 -21.19 -6.93
CA PHE A 16 12.09 -20.70 -8.29
C PHE A 16 12.55 -21.82 -9.23
N ALA A 17 12.09 -21.78 -10.48
CA ALA A 17 12.56 -22.70 -11.51
C ALA A 17 13.95 -22.31 -12.04
N ASN A 18 14.29 -21.03 -12.00
CA ASN A 18 15.54 -20.47 -12.51
C ASN A 18 16.24 -19.62 -11.43
N ASP A 19 17.55 -19.81 -11.29
CA ASP A 19 18.38 -19.03 -10.36
C ASP A 19 18.57 -17.57 -10.81
N THR A 20 18.55 -17.28 -12.12
CA THR A 20 18.59 -15.89 -12.62
C THR A 20 17.41 -15.09 -12.08
N GLU A 21 16.19 -15.64 -12.19
CA GLU A 21 14.98 -15.00 -11.66
C GLU A 21 15.08 -14.84 -10.13
N ARG A 22 15.51 -15.90 -9.43
CA ARG A 22 15.69 -15.86 -7.97
C ARG A 22 16.64 -14.74 -7.55
N ASN A 23 17.77 -14.60 -8.24
CA ASN A 23 18.78 -13.59 -7.94
C ASN A 23 18.25 -12.18 -8.25
N ALA A 24 17.59 -11.99 -9.39
CA ALA A 24 16.96 -10.73 -9.77
C ALA A 24 15.89 -10.28 -8.74
N VAL A 25 15.15 -11.22 -8.16
CA VAL A 25 14.18 -10.97 -7.07
C VAL A 25 14.89 -10.56 -5.78
N LEU A 26 15.99 -11.23 -5.42
CA LEU A 26 16.76 -10.92 -4.21
C LEU A 26 17.56 -9.62 -4.30
N GLU A 27 17.82 -9.10 -5.51
CA GLU A 27 18.48 -7.81 -5.69
C GLU A 27 17.69 -6.63 -5.13
N SER A 28 16.38 -6.78 -4.92
CA SER A 28 15.55 -5.79 -4.23
C SER A 28 15.83 -5.68 -2.73
N PHE A 29 16.73 -6.51 -2.18
CA PHE A 29 17.23 -6.44 -0.80
C PHE A 29 18.70 -6.00 -0.73
N LEU A 30 19.04 -5.41 0.42
CA LEU A 30 20.43 -5.21 0.82
C LEU A 30 21.20 -6.55 0.81
N PRO A 31 22.46 -6.58 0.34
CA PRO A 31 23.24 -7.81 0.23
C PRO A 31 23.25 -8.68 1.50
N GLY A 32 23.34 -8.03 2.68
CA GLY A 32 23.36 -8.72 3.98
C GLY A 32 22.08 -9.47 4.34
N ASP A 33 20.93 -9.07 3.80
CA ASP A 33 19.64 -9.69 4.10
C ASP A 33 19.24 -10.79 3.11
N ARG A 34 19.82 -10.80 1.90
CA ARG A 34 19.44 -11.74 0.81
C ARG A 34 19.47 -13.21 1.26
N ARG A 35 20.59 -13.64 1.87
CA ARG A 35 20.79 -15.03 2.31
C ARG A 35 19.87 -15.39 3.48
N ARG A 36 19.73 -14.50 4.47
CA ARG A 36 18.84 -14.71 5.64
C ARG A 36 17.39 -14.80 5.21
N PHE A 37 16.96 -13.92 4.31
CA PHE A 37 15.60 -13.87 3.79
C PHE A 37 15.24 -15.11 2.97
N SER A 38 16.10 -15.50 2.02
CA SER A 38 15.91 -16.72 1.24
C SER A 38 15.87 -17.97 2.13
N ARG A 39 16.81 -18.12 3.08
CA ARG A 39 16.81 -19.23 4.04
C ARG A 39 15.54 -19.26 4.88
N TYR A 40 15.10 -18.10 5.35
CA TYR A 40 13.86 -17.97 6.11
C TYR A 40 12.67 -18.52 5.31
N LEU A 41 12.40 -17.97 4.12
CA LEU A 41 11.24 -18.39 3.32
C LEU A 41 11.33 -19.82 2.77
N SER A 42 12.54 -20.39 2.65
CA SER A 42 12.73 -21.75 2.14
C SER A 42 12.20 -22.86 3.04
N HIS A 43 11.96 -22.57 4.33
CA HIS A 43 11.63 -23.58 5.33
C HIS A 43 10.60 -23.03 6.32
N ARG A 44 9.32 -22.99 5.92
CA ARG A 44 8.20 -22.50 6.74
C ARG A 44 7.27 -23.62 7.16
N HIS A 45 7.14 -23.86 8.46
CA HIS A 45 6.14 -24.79 8.98
C HIS A 45 4.73 -24.27 8.62
N LEU A 46 3.86 -25.17 8.16
CA LEU A 46 2.51 -24.86 7.68
C LEU A 46 2.43 -23.75 6.61
N GLY A 47 3.56 -23.40 5.97
CA GLY A 47 3.62 -22.31 5.00
C GLY A 47 3.36 -20.92 5.58
N LEU A 48 3.56 -20.70 6.88
CA LEU A 48 3.39 -19.39 7.52
C LEU A 48 4.70 -18.61 7.61
N ALA A 49 4.71 -17.37 7.12
CA ALA A 49 5.85 -16.46 7.21
C ALA A 49 5.43 -15.10 7.75
N LEU A 50 6.09 -14.64 8.81
CA LEU A 50 5.89 -13.33 9.42
C LEU A 50 7.11 -12.43 9.15
N ILE A 51 6.89 -11.21 8.69
CA ILE A 51 7.93 -10.22 8.43
C ILE A 51 7.66 -8.99 9.29
N THR A 52 8.60 -8.61 10.13
CA THR A 52 8.46 -7.45 11.03
C THR A 52 9.65 -6.51 10.95
N ALA A 53 9.40 -5.22 11.09
CA ALA A 53 10.42 -4.19 11.16
C ALA A 53 9.82 -2.85 11.58
N GLY A 54 10.67 -1.94 12.05
CA GLY A 54 10.26 -0.56 12.33
C GLY A 54 9.75 0.20 11.08
N PRO A 55 9.25 1.43 11.25
CA PRO A 55 8.83 2.28 10.13
C PRO A 55 10.02 2.58 9.23
N GLY A 56 9.88 2.46 7.90
CA GLY A 56 10.95 2.82 6.94
C GLY A 56 12.01 1.75 6.65
N PHE A 57 11.91 0.57 7.25
CA PHE A 57 12.84 -0.55 7.01
C PHE A 57 12.54 -1.31 5.70
N GLY A 58 11.49 -0.95 4.97
CA GLY A 58 11.14 -1.60 3.71
C GLY A 58 10.21 -2.82 3.83
N LYS A 59 9.40 -2.92 4.89
CA LYS A 59 8.43 -4.02 5.12
C LYS A 59 7.58 -4.37 3.89
N THR A 60 6.92 -3.38 3.28
CA THR A 60 6.07 -3.59 2.10
C THR A 60 6.88 -4.10 0.91
N THR A 61 8.15 -3.70 0.77
CA THR A 61 9.05 -4.26 -0.26
C THR A 61 9.40 -5.70 0.06
N ALA A 62 9.70 -6.02 1.32
CA ALA A 62 9.94 -7.39 1.76
C ALA A 62 8.72 -8.30 1.54
N LEU A 63 7.51 -7.81 1.81
CA LEU A 63 6.26 -8.51 1.50
C LEU A 63 6.08 -8.70 0.00
N ALA A 64 6.34 -7.69 -0.82
CA ALA A 64 6.24 -7.80 -2.28
C ALA A 64 7.20 -8.87 -2.83
N VAL A 65 8.45 -8.89 -2.38
CA VAL A 65 9.43 -9.92 -2.77
C VAL A 65 9.01 -11.31 -2.28
N ALA A 66 8.54 -11.43 -1.03
CA ALA A 66 8.02 -12.69 -0.51
C ALA A 66 6.78 -13.17 -1.27
N THR A 67 5.88 -12.25 -1.65
CA THR A 67 4.70 -12.54 -2.46
C THR A 67 5.08 -13.03 -3.85
N TYR A 68 6.09 -12.41 -4.47
CA TYR A 68 6.63 -12.86 -5.74
C TYR A 68 7.17 -14.30 -5.63
N GLY A 69 7.96 -14.59 -4.59
CA GLY A 69 8.46 -15.95 -4.35
C GLY A 69 7.36 -16.96 -4.03
N LEU A 70 6.36 -16.55 -3.24
CA LEU A 70 5.18 -17.35 -2.95
C LEU A 70 4.45 -17.69 -4.25
N LEU A 71 4.27 -16.70 -5.13
CA LEU A 71 3.62 -16.89 -6.42
C LEU A 71 4.33 -17.92 -7.29
N ARG A 72 5.66 -17.91 -7.32
CA ARG A 72 6.46 -18.92 -8.03
C ARG A 72 6.41 -20.30 -7.39
N SER A 73 6.20 -20.35 -6.07
CA SER A 73 6.17 -21.60 -5.31
C SER A 73 4.82 -22.30 -5.37
N VAL A 74 3.71 -21.55 -5.32
CA VAL A 74 2.36 -22.13 -5.17
C VAL A 74 1.36 -21.72 -6.24
N GLY A 75 1.68 -20.72 -7.08
CA GLY A 75 0.77 -20.18 -8.09
C GLY A 75 0.08 -18.89 -7.66
N ARG A 76 -1.17 -18.68 -8.08
CA ARG A 76 -1.87 -17.39 -7.90
C ARG A 76 -2.01 -17.01 -6.42
N VAL A 77 -1.75 -15.73 -6.11
CA VAL A 77 -1.77 -15.23 -4.72
C VAL A 77 -2.91 -14.27 -4.49
N TYR A 78 -3.61 -14.41 -3.36
CA TYR A 78 -4.55 -13.42 -2.88
C TYR A 78 -3.85 -12.46 -1.92
N MET A 79 -3.83 -11.17 -2.24
CA MET A 79 -3.25 -10.14 -1.40
C MET A 79 -4.34 -9.35 -0.67
N SER A 80 -4.09 -8.97 0.58
CA SER A 80 -5.01 -8.11 1.33
C SER A 80 -4.29 -7.20 2.32
N ALA A 81 -4.95 -6.12 2.71
CA ALA A 81 -4.51 -5.19 3.73
C ALA A 81 -5.75 -4.54 4.39
N PRO A 82 -5.65 -4.00 5.63
CA PRO A 82 -6.81 -3.55 6.39
C PRO A 82 -7.52 -2.32 5.78
N THR A 83 -6.84 -1.53 4.95
CA THR A 83 -7.39 -0.31 4.34
C THR A 83 -7.17 -0.27 2.83
N ASP A 84 -7.96 0.53 2.12
CA ASP A 84 -7.80 0.72 0.68
C ASP A 84 -6.43 1.31 0.32
N VAL A 85 -5.93 2.27 1.11
CA VAL A 85 -4.60 2.88 0.91
C VAL A 85 -3.49 1.85 1.09
N ALA A 86 -3.59 0.97 2.09
CA ALA A 86 -2.61 -0.10 2.29
C ALA A 86 -2.65 -1.11 1.14
N CYS A 87 -3.84 -1.47 0.64
CA CYS A 87 -3.99 -2.33 -0.53
C CYS A 87 -3.37 -1.70 -1.79
N ASP A 88 -3.59 -0.40 -2.01
CA ASP A 88 -3.01 0.32 -3.15
C ASP A 88 -1.48 0.31 -3.07
N ASN A 89 -0.91 0.61 -1.89
CA ASN A 89 0.53 0.64 -1.66
C ASN A 89 1.18 -0.75 -1.83
N ALA A 90 0.53 -1.80 -1.32
CA ALA A 90 1.02 -3.17 -1.45
C ALA A 90 1.00 -3.66 -2.91
N ALA A 91 -0.10 -3.40 -3.62
CA ALA A 91 -0.24 -3.72 -5.04
C ALA A 91 0.79 -2.96 -5.90
N ASP A 92 0.93 -1.65 -5.68
CA ASP A 92 1.92 -0.82 -6.37
C ASP A 92 3.33 -1.33 -6.15
N ARG A 93 3.69 -1.65 -4.89
CA ARG A 93 5.02 -2.15 -4.58
C ARG A 93 5.31 -3.50 -5.24
N LEU A 94 4.33 -4.40 -5.28
CA LEU A 94 4.48 -5.69 -5.98
C LEU A 94 4.68 -5.51 -7.49
N ILE A 95 3.94 -4.57 -8.10
CA ILE A 95 4.09 -4.24 -9.51
C ILE A 95 5.49 -3.69 -9.79
N ASP A 96 5.99 -2.79 -8.95
CA ASP A 96 7.32 -2.20 -9.13
C ASP A 96 8.42 -3.26 -8.98
N VAL A 97 8.33 -4.13 -7.96
CA VAL A 97 9.22 -5.30 -7.85
C VAL A 97 9.13 -6.18 -9.10
N SER A 98 7.93 -6.46 -9.61
CA SER A 98 7.78 -7.25 -10.82
C SER A 98 8.42 -6.59 -12.03
N LYS A 99 8.30 -5.26 -12.20
CA LYS A 99 8.94 -4.53 -13.28
C LYS A 99 10.46 -4.61 -13.19
N ASP A 100 11.00 -4.44 -12.00
CA ASP A 100 12.45 -4.46 -11.77
C ASP A 100 13.04 -5.86 -12.04
N VAL A 101 12.38 -6.90 -11.55
CA VAL A 101 12.76 -8.29 -11.83
C VAL A 101 12.71 -8.57 -13.33
N THR A 102 11.62 -8.21 -14.00
CA THR A 102 11.49 -8.40 -15.44
C THR A 102 12.58 -7.66 -16.21
N ARG A 103 12.92 -6.43 -15.79
CA ARG A 103 14.00 -5.64 -16.41
C ARG A 103 15.35 -6.33 -16.26
N ARG A 104 15.71 -6.76 -15.04
CA ARG A 104 16.97 -7.46 -14.73
C ARG A 104 17.11 -8.76 -15.52
N VAL A 105 16.07 -9.61 -15.47
CA VAL A 105 16.08 -10.90 -16.19
C VAL A 105 16.18 -10.68 -17.70
N ASN A 106 15.43 -9.73 -18.28
CA ASN A 106 15.49 -9.47 -19.72
C ASN A 106 16.80 -8.80 -20.15
N SER A 107 17.50 -8.07 -19.28
CA SER A 107 18.81 -7.48 -19.61
C SER A 107 19.94 -8.52 -19.72
N GLU A 108 19.78 -9.70 -19.11
CA GLU A 108 20.72 -10.81 -19.23
C GLU A 108 20.51 -11.63 -20.52
N VAL A 109 19.40 -11.41 -21.23
CA VAL A 109 19.11 -12.09 -22.50
C VAL A 109 19.66 -11.25 -23.65
N GLU A 110 20.56 -11.82 -24.45
CA GLU A 110 21.10 -11.16 -25.65
C GLU A 110 19.96 -10.75 -26.61
N PRO A 111 19.85 -9.46 -26.98
CA PRO A 111 18.87 -9.02 -27.97
C PRO A 111 19.16 -9.68 -29.32
N GLY A 112 18.19 -10.39 -29.89
CA GLY A 112 18.28 -10.90 -31.26
C GLY A 112 18.64 -12.39 -31.42
N LYS A 113 18.69 -13.19 -30.35
CA LYS A 113 18.57 -14.65 -30.52
C LYS A 113 17.11 -14.99 -30.85
N ASP A 114 16.87 -15.32 -32.12
CA ASP A 114 15.57 -15.74 -32.62
C ASP A 114 14.97 -16.86 -31.76
N GLY A 115 13.80 -16.60 -31.17
CA GLY A 115 12.98 -17.61 -30.48
C GLY A 115 12.85 -17.50 -28.96
N ILE A 116 13.60 -16.62 -28.26
CA ILE A 116 13.45 -16.46 -26.80
C ILE A 116 12.35 -15.44 -26.50
N LEU A 117 11.21 -15.90 -25.99
CA LEU A 117 10.13 -15.03 -25.52
C LEU A 117 10.62 -14.21 -24.31
N PRO A 118 10.31 -12.90 -24.24
CA PRO A 118 10.72 -12.06 -23.12
C PRO A 118 10.08 -12.57 -21.82
N PHE A 119 10.83 -12.49 -20.73
CA PHE A 119 10.30 -12.71 -19.40
C PHE A 119 9.20 -11.70 -19.12
N ARG A 120 8.09 -12.16 -18.54
CA ARG A 120 6.83 -11.41 -18.45
C ARG A 120 6.61 -10.86 -17.05
N ARG A 121 6.01 -9.66 -16.96
CA ARG A 121 5.55 -9.07 -15.71
C ARG A 121 4.31 -9.79 -15.17
N LEU A 122 4.14 -9.75 -13.86
CA LEU A 122 2.94 -10.24 -13.18
C LEU A 122 1.74 -9.33 -13.46
N LEU A 123 0.57 -9.93 -13.68
CA LEU A 123 -0.70 -9.20 -13.67
C LEU A 123 -1.23 -9.08 -12.25
N VAL A 124 -1.07 -7.90 -11.65
CA VAL A 124 -1.57 -7.56 -10.32
C VAL A 124 -2.81 -6.68 -10.46
N VAL A 125 -3.94 -7.16 -9.96
CA VAL A 125 -5.23 -6.46 -10.02
C VAL A 125 -5.61 -5.94 -8.64
N ARG A 126 -5.87 -4.64 -8.53
CA ARG A 126 -6.50 -4.02 -7.37
C ARG A 126 -8.02 -4.11 -7.52
N GLY A 127 -8.67 -4.93 -6.71
CA GLY A 127 -10.12 -5.13 -6.78
C GLY A 127 -10.88 -4.12 -5.92
N TYR A 128 -11.75 -3.34 -6.55
CA TYR A 128 -12.72 -2.48 -5.86
C TYR A 128 -14.14 -3.06 -5.99
N LYS A 129 -15.10 -2.36 -5.38
CA LYS A 129 -16.52 -2.69 -5.49
C LYS A 129 -16.95 -2.75 -6.96
N ARG A 130 -17.59 -3.86 -7.35
CA ARG A 130 -17.99 -4.17 -8.73
C ARG A 130 -18.84 -3.08 -9.37
N GLU A 131 -19.77 -2.49 -8.62
CA GLU A 131 -20.62 -1.40 -9.14
C GLU A 131 -19.80 -0.15 -9.47
N ASP A 132 -18.81 0.17 -8.64
CA ASP A 132 -17.95 1.35 -8.81
C ASP A 132 -17.02 1.16 -10.00
N GLU A 133 -16.46 -0.04 -10.20
CA GLU A 133 -15.65 -0.38 -11.39
C GLU A 133 -16.44 -0.23 -12.69
N VAL A 134 -17.64 -0.82 -12.77
CA VAL A 134 -18.47 -0.74 -13.99
C VAL A 134 -18.90 0.69 -14.28
N ALA A 135 -19.26 1.46 -13.25
CA ALA A 135 -19.62 2.86 -13.41
C ALA A 135 -18.42 3.71 -13.84
N ALA A 136 -17.26 3.52 -13.21
CA ALA A 136 -16.03 4.23 -13.56
C ALA A 136 -15.59 3.93 -15.00
N PHE A 137 -15.65 2.67 -15.44
CA PHE A 137 -15.37 2.31 -16.82
C PHE A 137 -16.24 3.07 -17.82
N MET A 138 -17.55 3.13 -17.58
CA MET A 138 -18.48 3.86 -18.47
C MET A 138 -18.23 5.37 -18.44
N ASN A 139 -17.97 5.93 -17.25
CA ASN A 139 -17.71 7.36 -17.10
C ASN A 139 -16.40 7.79 -17.78
N ILE A 140 -15.36 6.94 -17.78
CA ILE A 140 -14.11 7.20 -18.50
C ILE A 140 -14.32 7.21 -20.01
N LEU A 141 -15.13 6.28 -20.53
CA LEU A 141 -15.46 6.27 -21.97
C LEU A 141 -16.27 7.50 -22.39
N GLN A 142 -17.12 8.02 -21.50
CA GLN A 142 -17.91 9.22 -21.75
C GLN A 142 -17.06 10.50 -21.63
N CYS A 143 -16.21 10.58 -20.60
CA CYS A 143 -15.40 11.75 -20.30
C CYS A 143 -13.95 11.31 -19.96
N PRO A 144 -13.10 11.14 -20.98
CA PRO A 144 -11.71 10.72 -20.81
C PRO A 144 -10.86 11.67 -19.95
N GLU A 145 -11.29 12.91 -19.76
CA GLU A 145 -10.57 13.90 -18.94
C GLU A 145 -10.81 13.71 -17.43
N SER A 146 -11.89 13.04 -17.04
CA SER A 146 -12.31 12.88 -15.64
C SER A 146 -11.87 11.54 -15.02
N ILE A 147 -10.62 11.13 -15.29
CA ILE A 147 -10.09 9.82 -14.88
C ILE A 147 -10.11 9.63 -13.36
N ASN A 148 -9.71 10.67 -12.62
CA ASN A 148 -9.53 10.57 -11.17
C ASN A 148 -10.85 10.60 -10.39
N ASP A 149 -11.94 11.05 -11.01
CA ASP A 149 -13.28 11.18 -10.42
C ASP A 149 -14.31 10.29 -11.13
N ALA A 150 -13.85 9.25 -11.82
CA ALA A 150 -14.71 8.42 -12.65
C ALA A 150 -15.71 7.58 -11.84
N ALA A 151 -15.38 7.19 -10.60
CA ALA A 151 -16.29 6.42 -9.76
C ALA A 151 -17.43 7.30 -9.21
N PRO A 152 -18.67 6.78 -9.11
CA PRO A 152 -19.82 7.56 -8.70
C PRO A 152 -19.72 8.03 -7.26
N LYS A 153 -19.99 9.32 -7.02
CA LYS A 153 -20.02 9.92 -5.67
C LYS A 153 -21.38 9.68 -5.02
N ASN A 154 -21.37 9.24 -3.75
CA ASN A 154 -22.58 9.07 -2.95
C ASN A 154 -22.73 10.27 -2.01
N GLY A 155 -23.38 11.33 -2.49
CA GLY A 155 -23.50 12.60 -1.75
C GLY A 155 -22.12 13.23 -1.53
N LYS A 156 -21.74 13.45 -0.26
CA LYS A 156 -20.41 13.97 0.11
C LYS A 156 -19.31 12.90 0.18
N HIS A 157 -19.67 11.62 0.06
CA HIS A 157 -18.71 10.52 0.15
C HIS A 157 -18.10 10.21 -1.23
N THR A 158 -16.79 10.45 -1.36
CA THR A 158 -16.01 10.01 -2.53
C THR A 158 -15.57 8.56 -2.29
N PRO A 159 -15.87 7.62 -3.20
CA PRO A 159 -15.41 6.24 -3.04
C PRO A 159 -13.87 6.19 -3.04
N PRO A 160 -13.25 5.23 -2.34
CA PRO A 160 -11.78 5.08 -2.31
C PRO A 160 -11.20 4.56 -3.62
N TRP A 161 -12.02 4.41 -4.67
CA TRP A 161 -11.64 3.86 -5.97
C TRP A 161 -10.58 4.75 -6.64
N LYS A 162 -9.61 4.10 -7.27
CA LYS A 162 -8.60 4.74 -8.13
C LYS A 162 -8.47 3.93 -9.41
N LEU A 163 -8.16 4.61 -10.52
CA LEU A 163 -7.94 3.91 -11.78
C LEU A 163 -6.71 2.98 -11.70
N LYS A 164 -5.60 3.44 -11.11
CA LYS A 164 -4.32 2.73 -11.16
C LYS A 164 -4.45 1.26 -10.70
N ASN A 165 -4.11 0.33 -11.60
CA ASN A 165 -4.15 -1.14 -11.42
C ASN A 165 -5.54 -1.73 -11.13
N SER A 166 -6.63 -0.96 -11.23
CA SER A 166 -7.99 -1.45 -11.02
C SER A 166 -8.44 -2.42 -12.11
N LEU A 167 -9.57 -3.08 -11.91
CA LEU A 167 -10.16 -3.89 -12.99
C LEU A 167 -10.50 -3.05 -14.21
N THR A 168 -10.98 -1.82 -13.99
CA THR A 168 -11.23 -0.85 -15.05
C THR A 168 -9.97 -0.52 -15.84
N PHE A 169 -8.84 -0.30 -15.16
CA PHE A 169 -7.56 -0.01 -15.83
C PHE A 169 -7.09 -1.16 -16.72
N TRP A 170 -7.13 -2.39 -16.20
CA TRP A 170 -6.69 -3.55 -16.98
C TRP A 170 -7.64 -3.87 -18.12
N LEU A 171 -8.95 -3.63 -17.96
CA LEU A 171 -9.92 -3.76 -19.05
C LEU A 171 -9.68 -2.71 -20.14
N LEU A 172 -9.51 -1.44 -19.77
CA LEU A 172 -9.16 -0.35 -20.71
C LEU A 172 -7.87 -0.68 -21.48
N THR A 173 -6.87 -1.23 -20.78
CA THR A 173 -5.61 -1.68 -21.38
C THR A 173 -5.86 -2.81 -22.39
N ALA A 174 -6.68 -3.81 -22.02
CA ALA A 174 -6.97 -4.96 -22.87
C ALA A 174 -7.76 -4.61 -24.14
N ILE A 175 -8.65 -3.62 -24.09
CA ILE A 175 -9.40 -3.16 -25.28
C ILE A 175 -8.60 -2.16 -26.14
N GLY A 176 -7.44 -1.72 -25.66
CA GLY A 176 -6.55 -0.79 -26.35
C GLY A 176 -6.99 0.66 -26.24
N SER A 177 -7.56 1.06 -25.10
CA SER A 177 -7.93 2.45 -24.87
C SER A 177 -6.70 3.36 -24.81
N VAL A 178 -6.81 4.55 -25.40
CA VAL A 178 -5.75 5.57 -25.40
C VAL A 178 -5.63 6.32 -24.08
N VAL A 179 -6.61 6.17 -23.17
CA VAL A 179 -6.66 6.82 -21.86
C VAL A 179 -5.67 6.20 -20.86
N VAL A 180 -5.25 4.96 -21.11
CA VAL A 180 -4.28 4.23 -20.28
C VAL A 180 -3.05 3.83 -21.11
N PRO A 181 -1.90 3.56 -20.49
CA PRO A 181 -0.74 3.06 -21.21
C PRO A 181 -1.06 1.80 -22.01
N ALA A 182 -0.56 1.75 -23.25
CA ALA A 182 -0.74 0.60 -24.12
C ALA A 182 -0.12 -0.68 -23.52
N LEU A 183 -0.76 -1.81 -23.81
CA LEU A 183 -0.28 -3.14 -23.41
C LEU A 183 1.11 -3.41 -23.98
N ARG A 184 2.10 -3.65 -23.11
CA ARG A 184 3.50 -3.82 -23.49
C ARG A 184 3.80 -5.26 -23.92
N PRO A 185 4.85 -5.48 -24.74
CA PRO A 185 5.27 -6.82 -25.14
C PRO A 185 5.66 -7.72 -23.98
N ASP A 186 6.14 -7.15 -22.86
CA ASP A 186 6.54 -7.88 -21.66
C ASP A 186 5.44 -7.99 -20.59
N ASP A 187 4.23 -7.50 -20.87
CA ASP A 187 3.08 -7.72 -19.98
C ASP A 187 2.54 -9.16 -20.10
N CYS A 188 1.79 -9.59 -19.09
CA CYS A 188 1.27 -10.96 -18.93
C CYS A 188 0.63 -11.50 -20.22
N SER A 189 1.07 -12.68 -20.66
CA SER A 189 0.60 -13.30 -21.91
C SER A 189 -0.91 -13.54 -21.93
N ARG A 190 -1.49 -13.91 -20.79
CA ARG A 190 -2.93 -14.12 -20.63
C ARG A 190 -3.75 -12.84 -20.87
N LEU A 191 -3.17 -11.66 -20.60
CA LEU A 191 -3.80 -10.38 -20.89
C LEU A 191 -3.77 -10.08 -22.40
N HIS A 192 -2.70 -10.48 -23.08
CA HIS A 192 -2.64 -10.45 -24.55
C HIS A 192 -3.67 -11.41 -25.18
N ASP A 193 -3.89 -12.59 -24.59
CA ASP A 193 -4.96 -13.51 -25.01
C ASP A 193 -6.35 -12.89 -24.83
N ALA A 194 -6.60 -12.24 -23.69
CA ALA A 194 -7.86 -11.53 -23.43
C ALA A 194 -8.10 -10.43 -24.47
N LYS A 195 -7.08 -9.61 -24.78
CA LYS A 195 -7.14 -8.60 -25.85
C LYS A 195 -7.54 -9.21 -27.18
N ARG A 196 -6.85 -10.28 -27.62
CA ARG A 196 -7.18 -11.00 -28.87
C ARG A 196 -8.60 -11.55 -28.86
N SER A 197 -9.07 -12.05 -27.73
CA SER A 197 -10.44 -12.54 -27.58
C SER A 197 -11.48 -11.43 -27.74
N PHE A 198 -11.21 -10.24 -27.21
CA PHE A 198 -12.11 -9.09 -27.35
C PHE A 198 -12.12 -8.54 -28.77
N GLU A 199 -10.97 -8.48 -29.43
CA GLU A 199 -10.85 -8.00 -30.82
C GLU A 199 -11.55 -8.90 -31.84
N LYS A 200 -11.62 -10.21 -31.57
CA LYS A 200 -12.36 -11.17 -32.43
C LYS A 200 -13.87 -11.09 -32.27
N ASP A 201 -14.37 -10.50 -31.18
CA ASP A 201 -15.80 -10.45 -30.91
C ASP A 201 -16.44 -9.25 -31.60
N LYS A 202 -17.13 -9.51 -32.72
CA LYS A 202 -17.86 -8.50 -33.50
C LYS A 202 -18.87 -7.70 -32.66
N LYS A 203 -19.41 -8.26 -31.57
CA LYS A 203 -20.35 -7.55 -30.70
C LYS A 203 -19.69 -6.44 -29.87
N LEU A 204 -18.36 -6.45 -29.77
CA LEU A 204 -17.59 -5.45 -29.04
C LEU A 204 -17.01 -4.37 -29.95
N GLU A 205 -17.21 -4.46 -31.27
CA GLU A 205 -16.57 -3.56 -32.23
C GLU A 205 -16.79 -2.08 -31.90
N ASN A 206 -18.03 -1.67 -31.62
CA ASN A 206 -18.34 -0.29 -31.26
C ASN A 206 -17.73 0.12 -29.92
N LEU A 207 -17.66 -0.80 -28.94
CA LEU A 207 -17.01 -0.56 -27.65
C LEU A 207 -15.49 -0.37 -27.82
N LEU A 208 -14.85 -1.15 -28.69
CA LEU A 208 -13.43 -1.01 -29.01
C LEU A 208 -13.15 0.34 -29.68
N LYS A 209 -13.99 0.74 -30.66
CA LYS A 209 -13.86 2.02 -31.36
C LYS A 209 -13.99 3.22 -30.41
N VAL A 210 -15.00 3.24 -29.52
CA VAL A 210 -15.14 4.35 -28.56
C VAL A 210 -13.98 4.39 -27.57
N ALA A 211 -13.49 3.24 -27.11
CA ALA A 211 -12.35 3.19 -26.19
C ALA A 211 -11.04 3.70 -26.83
N ARG A 212 -10.86 3.46 -28.13
CA ARG A 212 -9.73 3.91 -28.95
C ARG A 212 -9.85 5.37 -29.43
N MET A 213 -10.98 6.02 -29.14
CA MET A 213 -11.35 7.34 -29.66
C MET A 213 -11.54 7.40 -31.18
N ASP A 214 -11.80 6.25 -31.83
CA ASP A 214 -12.19 6.17 -33.25
C ASP A 214 -13.68 6.48 -33.47
N MET A 215 -14.47 6.55 -32.38
CA MET A 215 -15.91 6.81 -32.36
C MET A 215 -16.23 7.70 -31.16
N THR A 216 -17.14 8.68 -31.32
CA THR A 216 -17.56 9.52 -30.20
C THR A 216 -18.53 8.80 -29.28
N TRP A 217 -18.67 9.29 -28.05
CA TRP A 217 -19.63 8.73 -27.09
C TRP A 217 -21.07 8.78 -27.59
N GLU A 218 -21.48 9.87 -28.25
CA GLU A 218 -22.84 10.05 -28.79
C GLU A 218 -23.12 9.04 -29.91
N GLN A 219 -22.13 8.78 -30.76
CA GLN A 219 -22.23 7.76 -31.81
C GLN A 219 -22.35 6.36 -31.20
N TYR A 220 -21.57 6.07 -30.15
CA TYR A 220 -21.64 4.80 -29.43
C TYR A 220 -23.00 4.58 -28.77
N VAL A 221 -23.60 5.63 -28.17
CA VAL A 221 -24.97 5.57 -27.62
C VAL A 221 -25.98 5.26 -28.71
N LYS A 222 -25.91 5.95 -29.86
CA LYS A 222 -26.81 5.73 -31.00
C LYS A 222 -26.68 4.34 -31.61
N ALA A 223 -25.46 3.79 -31.64
CA ALA A 223 -25.17 2.47 -32.19
C ALA A 223 -25.56 1.30 -31.25
N GLY A 224 -26.03 1.61 -30.04
CA GLY A 224 -26.40 0.63 -29.01
C GLY A 224 -25.22 0.32 -28.09
N GLN A 225 -25.31 0.79 -26.85
CA GLN A 225 -24.29 0.55 -25.84
C GLN A 225 -24.20 -0.93 -25.46
N ALA A 226 -22.99 -1.40 -25.17
CA ALA A 226 -22.77 -2.71 -24.59
C ALA A 226 -23.55 -2.83 -23.26
N PRO A 227 -24.36 -3.88 -23.06
CA PRO A 227 -25.07 -4.09 -21.81
C PRO A 227 -24.11 -4.19 -20.62
N LYS A 228 -24.51 -3.66 -19.45
CA LYS A 228 -23.69 -3.73 -18.23
C LYS A 228 -23.22 -5.15 -17.89
N GLY A 229 -24.07 -6.15 -18.11
CA GLY A 229 -23.71 -7.56 -17.91
C GLY A 229 -22.57 -8.05 -18.82
N ARG A 230 -22.44 -7.49 -20.03
CA ARG A 230 -21.32 -7.79 -20.93
C ARG A 230 -20.02 -7.20 -20.42
N ILE A 231 -20.04 -5.95 -19.97
CA ILE A 231 -18.88 -5.28 -19.35
C ILE A 231 -18.43 -6.05 -18.11
N GLN A 232 -19.38 -6.45 -17.25
CA GLN A 232 -19.09 -7.29 -16.08
C GLN A 232 -18.45 -8.64 -16.46
N ALA A 233 -18.92 -9.27 -17.54
CA ALA A 233 -18.30 -10.51 -18.05
C ALA A 233 -16.87 -10.28 -18.56
N MET A 234 -16.60 -9.16 -19.25
CA MET A 234 -15.25 -8.79 -19.67
C MET A 234 -14.33 -8.51 -18.48
N MET A 235 -14.81 -7.75 -17.48
CA MET A 235 -14.06 -7.50 -16.23
C MET A 235 -13.74 -8.82 -15.52
N ARG A 236 -14.70 -9.74 -15.43
CA ARG A 236 -14.46 -11.08 -14.89
C ARG A 236 -13.42 -11.83 -15.73
N HIS A 237 -13.49 -11.77 -17.06
CA HIS A 237 -12.50 -12.43 -17.92
C HIS A 237 -11.08 -11.92 -17.67
N VAL A 238 -10.89 -10.60 -17.52
CA VAL A 238 -9.60 -9.99 -17.16
C VAL A 238 -9.16 -10.41 -15.76
N LEU A 239 -10.07 -10.36 -14.77
CA LEU A 239 -9.80 -10.79 -13.39
C LEU A 239 -9.28 -12.23 -13.32
N MET A 240 -9.85 -13.13 -14.11
CA MET A 240 -9.44 -14.55 -14.15
C MET A 240 -8.05 -14.77 -14.76
N GLN A 241 -7.45 -13.76 -15.39
CA GLN A 241 -6.08 -13.82 -15.87
C GLN A 241 -5.05 -13.37 -14.83
N ALA A 242 -5.50 -12.74 -13.73
CA ALA A 242 -4.62 -12.18 -12.71
C ALA A 242 -3.71 -13.22 -12.08
N ASP A 243 -2.46 -12.83 -11.88
CA ASP A 243 -1.48 -13.57 -11.09
C ASP A 243 -1.68 -13.26 -9.60
N VAL A 244 -2.03 -12.00 -9.28
CA VAL A 244 -2.37 -11.55 -7.93
C VAL A 244 -3.62 -10.68 -7.93
N LEU A 245 -4.55 -10.96 -7.01
CA LEU A 245 -5.69 -10.11 -6.72
C LEU A 245 -5.52 -9.47 -5.34
N CYS A 246 -5.56 -8.14 -5.27
CA CYS A 246 -5.42 -7.38 -4.03
C CYS A 246 -6.73 -6.67 -3.65
N THR A 247 -7.28 -6.98 -2.48
CA THR A 247 -8.51 -6.32 -1.97
C THR A 247 -8.46 -6.09 -0.46
N THR A 248 -9.34 -5.23 0.04
CA THR A 248 -9.63 -5.16 1.48
C THR A 248 -10.40 -6.42 1.94
N PRO A 249 -10.43 -6.72 3.25
CA PRO A 249 -11.21 -7.81 3.81
C PRO A 249 -12.71 -7.76 3.42
N ALA A 250 -13.29 -6.56 3.44
CA ALA A 250 -14.68 -6.33 3.06
C ALA A 250 -14.98 -6.72 1.61
N GLU A 251 -14.11 -6.36 0.67
CA GLU A 251 -14.26 -6.73 -0.74
C GLU A 251 -13.89 -8.20 -0.99
N SER A 252 -13.05 -8.81 -0.13
CA SER A 252 -12.69 -10.23 -0.26
C SER A 252 -13.84 -11.21 -0.06
N SER A 253 -14.94 -10.73 0.53
CA SER A 253 -16.15 -11.50 0.81
C SER A 253 -17.27 -11.26 -0.21
N LYS A 254 -16.99 -10.53 -1.29
CA LYS A 254 -17.98 -10.16 -2.32
C LYS A 254 -17.59 -10.66 -3.70
N GLU A 255 -18.58 -10.91 -4.55
CA GLU A 255 -18.34 -11.26 -5.96
C GLU A 255 -17.91 -10.04 -6.79
N PRO A 256 -16.90 -10.18 -7.67
CA PRO A 256 -16.26 -11.42 -8.14
C PRO A 256 -15.01 -11.85 -7.34
N CYS A 257 -14.60 -11.11 -6.33
CA CYS A 257 -13.37 -11.36 -5.58
C CYS A 257 -13.44 -12.65 -4.75
N LEU A 258 -14.63 -12.98 -4.24
CA LEU A 258 -14.90 -14.19 -3.45
C LEU A 258 -14.68 -15.48 -4.26
N SER A 259 -15.27 -15.58 -5.45
CA SER A 259 -15.07 -16.73 -6.34
C SER A 259 -13.60 -16.87 -6.74
N TRP A 260 -12.93 -15.78 -7.12
CA TRP A 260 -11.49 -15.81 -7.41
C TRP A 260 -10.67 -16.31 -6.22
N LYS A 261 -10.96 -15.81 -5.01
CA LYS A 261 -10.29 -16.24 -3.77
C LYS A 261 -10.45 -17.74 -3.51
N ARG A 262 -11.66 -18.28 -3.72
CA ARG A 262 -11.96 -19.69 -3.44
C ARG A 262 -11.39 -20.64 -4.50
N GLU A 263 -11.47 -20.25 -5.77
CA GLU A 263 -11.18 -21.14 -6.89
C GLU A 263 -9.74 -21.00 -7.39
N GLN A 264 -9.19 -19.79 -7.37
CA GLN A 264 -7.93 -19.44 -8.03
C GLN A 264 -6.76 -19.29 -7.07
N ALA A 265 -6.96 -18.74 -5.88
CA ALA A 265 -5.88 -18.52 -4.93
C ALA A 265 -5.24 -19.84 -4.48
N ARG A 266 -3.91 -19.84 -4.35
CA ARG A 266 -3.09 -20.94 -3.83
C ARG A 266 -2.16 -20.50 -2.69
N GLY A 267 -2.11 -19.20 -2.43
CA GLY A 267 -1.40 -18.61 -1.29
C GLY A 267 -1.94 -17.22 -0.98
N PHE A 268 -1.57 -16.69 0.19
CA PHE A 268 -2.05 -15.42 0.71
C PHE A 268 -0.89 -14.49 1.09
N ALA A 269 -1.08 -13.20 0.87
CA ALA A 269 -0.15 -12.15 1.27
C ALA A 269 -0.90 -11.05 2.03
N ILE A 270 -0.50 -10.74 3.26
CA ILE A 270 -1.17 -9.75 4.10
C ILE A 270 -0.22 -8.61 4.43
N ASP A 271 -0.51 -7.41 3.93
CA ASP A 271 0.20 -6.20 4.34
C ASP A 271 -0.49 -5.55 5.55
N GLU A 272 0.30 -4.84 6.35
CA GLU A 272 -0.13 -4.23 7.61
C GLU A 272 -0.91 -5.23 8.51
N ALA A 273 -0.43 -6.47 8.59
CA ALA A 273 -1.07 -7.56 9.34
C ALA A 273 -1.15 -7.29 10.85
N ALA A 274 -0.28 -6.41 11.37
CA ALA A 274 -0.34 -5.92 12.74
C ALA A 274 -1.50 -4.93 12.98
N CYS A 275 -2.00 -4.28 11.93
CA CYS A 275 -3.17 -3.40 11.99
C CYS A 275 -4.47 -4.14 11.60
N MET A 276 -4.39 -5.43 11.26
CA MET A 276 -5.53 -6.23 10.82
C MET A 276 -6.12 -7.02 11.98
N THR A 277 -7.44 -6.92 12.16
CA THR A 277 -8.14 -7.72 13.16
C THR A 277 -8.14 -9.20 12.76
N ARG A 278 -8.18 -10.11 13.73
CA ARG A 278 -8.29 -11.55 13.43
C ARG A 278 -9.55 -11.91 12.64
N PRO A 279 -10.75 -11.37 12.94
CA PRO A 279 -11.93 -11.60 12.10
C PRO A 279 -11.75 -11.19 10.64
N ASP A 280 -11.14 -10.01 10.38
CA ASP A 280 -10.84 -9.56 9.03
C ASP A 280 -9.89 -10.53 8.32
N PHE A 281 -8.82 -10.93 9.01
CA PHE A 281 -7.89 -11.93 8.48
C PHE A 281 -8.58 -13.26 8.18
N TYR A 282 -9.45 -13.75 9.05
CA TYR A 282 -10.22 -14.99 8.81
C TYR A 282 -11.19 -14.85 7.64
N SER A 283 -11.75 -13.67 7.39
CA SER A 283 -12.59 -13.42 6.21
C SER A 283 -11.79 -13.55 4.91
N VAL A 284 -10.49 -13.23 4.94
CA VAL A 284 -9.58 -13.33 3.79
C VAL A 284 -9.03 -14.74 3.67
N TRP A 285 -8.26 -15.21 4.66
CA TRP A 285 -7.53 -16.47 4.61
C TRP A 285 -8.45 -17.70 4.68
N GLY A 286 -9.58 -17.57 5.37
CA GLY A 286 -10.56 -18.63 5.55
C GLY A 286 -10.00 -19.87 6.25
N ASN A 287 -10.75 -20.97 6.19
CA ASN A 287 -10.32 -22.26 6.70
C ASN A 287 -9.55 -23.07 5.64
N THR A 288 -8.61 -22.41 4.94
CA THR A 288 -7.91 -23.03 3.80
C THR A 288 -6.57 -23.63 4.19
N MET A 289 -5.97 -23.16 5.30
CA MET A 289 -4.60 -23.50 5.73
C MET A 289 -3.56 -23.37 4.60
N MET A 290 -3.86 -22.56 3.58
CA MET A 290 -2.95 -22.33 2.46
C MET A 290 -1.76 -21.48 2.90
N PRO A 291 -0.59 -21.62 2.25
CA PRO A 291 0.59 -20.82 2.56
C PRO A 291 0.30 -19.32 2.61
N CYS A 292 0.80 -18.65 3.65
CA CYS A 292 0.50 -17.25 3.92
C CYS A 292 1.76 -16.50 4.39
N VAL A 293 2.04 -15.38 3.72
CA VAL A 293 3.08 -14.43 4.13
C VAL A 293 2.41 -13.16 4.66
N MET A 294 2.89 -12.66 5.78
CA MET A 294 2.36 -11.45 6.41
C MET A 294 3.48 -10.48 6.75
N ALA A 295 3.24 -9.19 6.58
CA ALA A 295 4.13 -8.14 7.04
C ALA A 295 3.41 -7.13 7.91
N GLY A 296 4.08 -6.63 8.94
CA GLY A 296 3.51 -5.65 9.85
C GLY A 296 4.43 -5.31 11.02
N ASP A 297 3.96 -4.40 11.85
CA ASP A 297 4.68 -3.94 13.04
C ASP A 297 3.69 -3.66 14.17
N HIS A 298 3.68 -4.54 15.16
CA HIS A 298 2.77 -4.46 16.31
C HIS A 298 3.06 -3.29 17.24
N LEU A 299 4.20 -2.60 17.05
CA LEU A 299 4.57 -1.42 17.83
C LEU A 299 4.15 -0.10 17.17
N GLN A 300 3.41 -0.14 16.04
CA GLN A 300 2.95 1.06 15.33
C GLN A 300 1.52 1.45 15.69
N LEU A 301 0.53 0.77 15.09
CA LEU A 301 -0.88 1.04 15.31
C LEU A 301 -1.56 -0.28 15.64
N ASP A 302 -2.33 -0.27 16.72
CA ASP A 302 -3.24 -1.37 17.02
C ASP A 302 -4.29 -1.49 15.90
N PRO A 303 -4.85 -2.70 15.67
CA PRO A 303 -6.06 -2.84 14.89
C PRO A 303 -7.11 -1.86 15.40
N ASN A 304 -7.67 -1.04 14.51
CA ASN A 304 -8.80 -0.19 14.85
C ASN A 304 -10.07 -0.99 14.63
N PRO A 305 -10.67 -1.62 15.65
CA PRO A 305 -11.94 -2.27 15.45
C PRO A 305 -12.95 -1.20 15.02
N ALA A 306 -13.60 -1.42 13.87
CA ALA A 306 -14.82 -0.68 13.54
C ALA A 306 -15.88 -0.80 14.66
N VAL A 307 -15.73 -1.81 15.53
CA VAL A 307 -16.37 -1.89 16.83
C VAL A 307 -15.78 -0.82 17.75
N ARG A 308 -16.41 0.36 17.73
CA ARG A 308 -16.19 1.41 18.73
C ARG A 308 -16.20 0.80 20.15
N PRO A 309 -15.44 1.35 21.10
CA PRO A 309 -15.79 1.18 22.50
C PRO A 309 -17.20 1.77 22.67
N LEU A 310 -18.22 0.92 22.71
CA LEU A 310 -19.58 1.32 23.08
C LEU A 310 -19.59 1.56 24.58
N THR A 311 -19.11 2.74 24.99
CA THR A 311 -19.75 3.45 26.09
C THR A 311 -20.88 4.28 25.49
N ASP A 312 -21.82 3.65 24.77
CA ASP A 312 -23.10 4.29 24.56
C ASP A 312 -23.93 3.94 25.81
N GLU A 313 -24.17 4.94 26.65
CA GLU A 313 -25.26 4.89 27.61
C GLU A 313 -26.56 4.82 26.79
N ILE A 314 -27.08 3.62 26.58
CA ILE A 314 -28.50 3.46 26.25
C ILE A 314 -29.25 3.57 27.58
N ALA A 315 -30.44 4.17 27.54
CA ALA A 315 -31.29 4.47 28.70
C ALA A 315 -31.51 3.31 29.70
N ASP A 316 -31.20 2.06 29.32
CA ASP A 316 -31.42 0.84 30.11
C ASP A 316 -30.15 0.01 30.42
N GLY A 317 -28.94 0.56 30.29
CA GLY A 317 -27.71 -0.05 30.81
C GLY A 317 -26.53 -0.14 29.83
N VAL A 318 -25.32 -0.19 30.39
CA VAL A 318 -24.05 -0.16 29.63
C VAL A 318 -23.77 -1.53 28.99
N CYS A 319 -23.91 -1.62 27.67
CA CYS A 319 -23.44 -2.80 26.92
C CYS A 319 -21.91 -2.75 26.78
N ARG A 320 -21.18 -3.39 27.70
CA ARG A 320 -19.72 -3.56 27.57
C ARG A 320 -19.41 -4.59 26.48
N ASN A 321 -18.69 -4.18 25.43
CA ASN A 321 -18.11 -5.13 24.48
C ASN A 321 -17.06 -6.00 25.21
N ARG A 322 -17.47 -7.19 25.66
CA ARG A 322 -16.61 -8.15 26.37
C ARG A 322 -15.42 -8.64 25.53
N HIS A 323 -15.44 -8.42 24.22
CA HIS A 323 -14.40 -8.83 23.29
C HIS A 323 -13.48 -7.69 22.87
N GLU A 324 -13.61 -6.48 23.44
CA GLU A 324 -12.78 -5.32 23.08
C GLU A 324 -11.28 -5.63 23.20
N HIS A 325 -10.86 -6.19 24.33
CA HIS A 325 -9.45 -6.57 24.54
C HIS A 325 -8.97 -7.60 23.51
N ASN A 326 -9.84 -8.53 23.12
CA ASN A 326 -9.53 -9.58 22.16
C ASN A 326 -9.51 -9.06 20.70
N ALA A 327 -10.23 -7.96 20.43
CA ALA A 327 -10.28 -7.27 19.15
C ALA A 327 -9.06 -6.37 18.90
N LYS A 328 -8.35 -5.96 19.97
CA LYS A 328 -7.08 -5.23 19.89
C LYS A 328 -5.89 -6.11 19.54
N ILE A 329 -6.00 -7.43 19.74
CA ILE A 329 -4.93 -8.37 19.38
C ILE A 329 -5.00 -8.64 17.88
N SER A 330 -3.99 -8.17 17.15
CA SER A 330 -3.84 -8.39 15.72
C SER A 330 -3.56 -9.86 15.40
N ILE A 331 -3.75 -10.25 14.13
CA ILE A 331 -3.34 -11.60 13.69
C ILE A 331 -1.83 -11.80 13.84
N MET A 332 -1.05 -10.76 13.58
CA MET A 332 0.40 -10.84 13.65
C MET A 332 0.88 -11.07 15.09
N GLU A 333 0.39 -10.31 16.05
CA GLU A 333 0.70 -10.50 17.48
C GLU A 333 0.28 -11.87 17.97
N PHE A 334 -0.91 -12.33 17.57
CA PHE A 334 -1.39 -13.67 17.93
C PHE A 334 -0.44 -14.77 17.47
N LEU A 335 0.04 -14.70 16.21
CA LEU A 335 0.99 -15.69 15.68
C LEU A 335 2.38 -15.55 16.32
N GLN A 336 2.84 -14.32 16.57
CA GLN A 336 4.10 -14.08 17.29
C GLN A 336 4.06 -14.67 18.70
N ALA A 337 3.00 -14.41 19.46
CA ALA A 337 2.78 -14.94 20.80
C ALA A 337 2.65 -16.48 20.80
N SER A 338 2.18 -17.06 19.71
CA SER A 338 2.10 -18.52 19.53
C SER A 338 3.46 -19.18 19.18
N GLY A 339 4.55 -18.41 19.11
CA GLY A 339 5.90 -18.94 18.87
C GLY A 339 6.28 -19.12 17.40
N TRP A 340 5.52 -18.54 16.47
CA TRP A 340 5.86 -18.62 15.05
C TRP A 340 7.16 -17.85 14.74
N PRO A 341 8.13 -18.43 14.02
CA PRO A 341 9.37 -17.74 13.69
C PRO A 341 9.12 -16.48 12.86
N VAL A 342 9.79 -15.38 13.20
CA VAL A 342 9.61 -14.07 12.56
C VAL A 342 10.90 -13.63 11.86
N PHE A 343 10.78 -13.13 10.63
CA PHE A 343 11.87 -12.43 9.97
C PHE A 343 11.88 -10.97 10.41
N ARG A 344 12.87 -10.58 11.19
CA ARG A 344 13.06 -9.21 11.65
C ARG A 344 14.09 -8.49 10.76
N MET A 345 13.68 -7.39 10.12
CA MET A 345 14.59 -6.53 9.36
C MET A 345 15.36 -5.63 10.32
N LEU A 346 16.64 -5.37 10.02
CA LEU A 346 17.55 -4.71 10.95
C LEU A 346 18.06 -3.35 10.44
N THR A 347 17.81 -2.99 9.18
CA THR A 347 18.34 -1.76 8.59
C THR A 347 17.21 -0.80 8.19
N GLN A 348 17.26 0.42 8.72
CA GLN A 348 16.41 1.55 8.34
C GLN A 348 16.87 2.11 6.99
N LEU A 349 15.94 2.45 6.10
CA LEU A 349 16.24 2.89 4.73
C LEU A 349 15.61 4.25 4.37
N ARG A 350 14.80 4.82 5.26
CA ARG A 350 14.03 6.04 5.01
C ARG A 350 14.59 7.27 5.70
N MET A 351 14.76 7.20 7.01
CA MET A 351 15.07 8.37 7.83
C MET A 351 16.56 8.72 7.78
N GLY A 352 16.88 10.01 7.69
CA GLY A 352 18.25 10.50 7.83
C GLY A 352 18.86 10.04 9.15
N LYS A 353 20.16 9.75 9.15
CA LYS A 353 20.90 9.26 10.32
C LYS A 353 20.63 10.16 11.53
N GLY A 354 20.22 9.57 12.65
CA GLY A 354 19.85 10.27 13.88
C GLY A 354 18.34 10.31 14.15
N LEU A 355 17.51 10.43 13.12
CA LEU A 355 16.05 10.63 13.26
C LEU A 355 15.25 9.39 13.68
N PHE A 356 15.84 8.20 13.69
CA PHE A 356 15.20 7.01 14.25
C PHE A 356 15.64 6.72 15.69
N THR A 357 16.62 7.47 16.23
CA THR A 357 17.25 7.17 17.51
C THR A 357 16.27 7.23 18.68
N LEU A 358 15.36 8.21 18.68
CA LEU A 358 14.34 8.33 19.72
C LEU A 358 13.37 7.14 19.68
N SER A 359 12.87 6.78 18.49
CA SER A 359 12.01 5.62 18.33
C SER A 359 12.72 4.32 18.72
N GLN A 360 13.99 4.14 18.35
CA GLN A 360 14.79 2.98 18.74
C GLN A 360 14.92 2.90 20.27
N LYS A 361 15.20 4.01 20.94
CA LYS A 361 15.36 4.04 22.40
C LYS A 361 14.06 3.77 23.16
N VAL A 362 12.94 4.32 22.68
CA VAL A 362 11.67 4.33 23.43
C VAL A 362 10.74 3.20 23.02
N ILE A 363 10.62 2.93 21.71
CA ILE A 363 9.64 1.99 21.15
C ILE A 363 10.28 0.65 20.81
N TYR A 364 11.54 0.65 20.32
CA TYR A 364 12.23 -0.57 19.89
C TYR A 364 13.52 -0.83 20.69
N PRO A 365 13.51 -0.84 22.04
CA PRO A 365 14.72 -0.93 22.85
C PRO A 365 15.52 -2.23 22.58
N ASP A 366 14.83 -3.30 22.20
CA ASP A 366 15.44 -4.59 21.89
C ASP A 366 15.96 -4.70 20.44
N LEU A 367 15.71 -3.68 19.60
CA LEU A 367 16.15 -3.65 18.21
C LEU A 367 17.48 -2.90 18.10
N ARG A 368 18.54 -3.64 17.75
CA ARG A 368 19.76 -3.05 17.23
C ARG A 368 19.57 -2.75 15.74
N ALA A 369 19.06 -1.55 15.46
CA ALA A 369 18.85 -1.06 14.11
C ALA A 369 20.09 -0.36 13.58
N ASP A 370 20.43 -0.65 12.32
CA ASP A 370 21.45 0.06 11.55
C ASP A 370 20.80 1.05 10.58
N TYR A 371 21.57 2.04 10.15
CA TYR A 371 21.18 2.94 9.07
C TYR A 371 21.76 2.45 7.74
N GLY A 372 20.90 2.36 6.73
CA GLY A 372 21.29 1.99 5.38
C GLY A 372 21.98 3.12 4.62
N PRO A 373 22.46 2.86 3.39
CA PRO A 373 23.17 3.85 2.58
C PRO A 373 22.32 5.09 2.26
N TRP A 374 21.00 4.93 2.12
CA TRP A 374 20.09 6.04 1.82
C TRP A 374 19.75 6.94 3.02
N CYS A 375 20.29 6.62 4.19
CA CYS A 375 20.13 7.41 5.40
C CYS A 375 21.23 8.46 5.58
N ASP A 376 22.22 8.49 4.68
CA ASP A 376 23.24 9.54 4.68
C ASP A 376 22.58 10.90 4.44
N ILE A 377 22.69 11.77 5.44
CA ILE A 377 22.05 13.09 5.43
C ILE A 377 22.64 14.03 4.39
N SER A 378 23.77 13.71 3.75
CA SER A 378 24.35 14.50 2.66
C SER A 378 23.58 14.33 1.34
N LEU A 379 22.82 13.24 1.20
CA LEU A 379 22.07 12.94 -0.02
C LEU A 379 20.99 13.99 -0.32
N PRO A 380 20.62 14.20 -1.60
CA PRO A 380 19.59 15.17 -1.99
C PRO A 380 18.25 14.93 -1.29
N GLY A 381 17.88 13.68 -1.03
CA GLY A 381 16.62 13.32 -0.36
C GLY A 381 16.48 13.85 1.08
N HIS A 382 17.56 14.33 1.70
CA HIS A 382 17.54 14.93 3.05
C HIS A 382 17.77 16.45 3.03
N ALA A 383 17.80 17.08 1.84
CA ALA A 383 18.06 18.51 1.70
C ALA A 383 17.08 19.38 2.50
N SER A 384 15.78 19.06 2.43
CA SER A 384 14.74 19.77 3.17
C SER A 384 14.92 19.67 4.69
N GLY A 385 15.43 18.54 5.19
CA GLY A 385 15.78 18.37 6.60
C GLY A 385 16.96 19.25 7.04
N ARG A 386 18.02 19.32 6.21
CA ARG A 386 19.18 20.21 6.48
C ARG A 386 18.78 21.69 6.44
N ALA A 387 17.94 22.07 5.49
CA ALA A 387 17.42 23.43 5.38
C ALA A 387 16.56 23.82 6.59
N MET A 388 15.71 22.90 7.06
CA MET A 388 14.91 23.10 8.27
C MET A 388 15.79 23.30 9.52
N GLU A 389 16.82 22.48 9.71
CA GLU A 389 17.75 22.66 10.84
C GLU A 389 18.46 24.02 10.78
N ALA A 390 19.02 24.39 9.62
CA ALA A 390 19.70 25.67 9.44
C ALA A 390 18.75 26.86 9.71
N PHE A 391 17.50 26.76 9.26
CA PHE A 391 16.46 27.76 9.51
C PHE A 391 16.14 27.89 11.01
N MET A 392 15.98 26.78 11.72
CA MET A 392 15.69 26.76 13.16
C MET A 392 16.81 27.39 13.98
N LEU A 393 18.07 27.03 13.70
CA LEU A 393 19.25 27.54 14.39
C LEU A 393 19.46 29.05 14.18
N ARG A 394 19.23 29.53 12.95
CA ARG A 394 19.50 30.94 12.61
C ARG A 394 18.43 31.90 13.10
N LYS A 395 17.16 31.47 13.10
CA LYS A 395 16.03 32.43 13.15
C LYS A 395 15.17 32.34 14.40
N PHE A 396 14.93 31.13 14.93
CA PHE A 396 13.92 30.94 15.97
C PHE A 396 14.51 30.61 17.33
N PHE A 397 15.59 29.82 17.38
CA PHE A 397 16.14 29.33 18.64
C PHE A 397 17.67 29.41 18.61
N PRO A 398 18.27 30.56 18.93
CA PRO A 398 19.73 30.73 18.98
C PRO A 398 20.41 29.76 19.96
N ASP A 399 19.69 29.36 21.01
CA ASP A 399 20.16 28.41 22.04
C ASP A 399 19.98 26.94 21.64
N LEU A 400 19.34 26.66 20.49
CA LEU A 400 19.19 25.30 20.01
C LEU A 400 20.56 24.76 19.62
N LYS A 401 20.94 23.62 20.21
CA LYS A 401 22.20 22.96 19.86
C LYS A 401 22.07 22.32 18.48
N PRO A 402 23.07 22.48 17.59
CA PRO A 402 23.07 21.79 16.30
C PRO A 402 23.10 20.27 16.50
N SER A 403 22.60 19.53 15.51
CA SER A 403 22.74 18.08 15.50
C SER A 403 24.23 17.69 15.45
N PRO A 404 24.61 16.54 16.02
CA PRO A 404 25.94 15.98 15.81
C PRO A 404 26.28 15.86 14.32
N GLU A 405 27.57 15.98 14.00
CA GLU A 405 28.06 15.88 12.64
C GLU A 405 27.55 14.61 11.92
N GLY A 406 27.06 14.79 10.69
CA GLY A 406 26.52 13.69 9.89
C GLY A 406 25.18 13.15 10.38
N THR A 407 24.44 13.87 11.24
CA THR A 407 23.12 13.46 11.73
C THR A 407 22.09 14.60 11.68
N LEU A 408 20.81 14.24 11.69
CA LEU A 408 19.69 15.14 11.92
C LEU A 408 18.95 14.75 13.20
N ARG A 409 18.34 15.73 13.87
CA ARG A 409 17.52 15.54 15.07
C ARG A 409 16.16 16.19 14.95
N GLU A 410 15.21 15.64 15.70
CA GLU A 410 13.86 16.17 15.82
C GLU A 410 13.86 17.48 16.64
N VAL A 411 13.01 18.43 16.24
CA VAL A 411 12.78 19.67 16.98
C VAL A 411 11.39 19.64 17.61
N PHE A 412 11.33 19.82 18.92
CA PHE A 412 10.06 19.94 19.65
C PHE A 412 9.77 21.41 19.98
N ILE A 413 8.67 21.94 19.46
CA ILE A 413 8.25 23.32 19.72
C ILE A 413 7.22 23.33 20.85
N HIS A 414 7.66 23.74 22.03
CA HIS A 414 6.76 23.91 23.16
C HIS A 414 5.91 25.18 22.96
N CYS A 415 4.58 25.02 22.93
CA CYS A 415 3.60 26.09 22.69
C CYS A 415 2.78 26.40 23.95
N PRO A 416 3.38 26.97 25.02
CA PRO A 416 2.68 27.22 26.28
C PRO A 416 1.49 28.18 26.10
N GLY A 417 0.42 27.97 26.88
CA GLY A 417 -0.79 28.80 26.82
C GLY A 417 -1.73 28.50 25.63
N SER A 418 -1.40 27.53 24.77
CA SER A 418 -2.28 27.11 23.66
C SER A 418 -3.58 26.49 24.17
N ARG A 419 -4.71 26.88 23.59
CA ARG A 419 -6.02 26.32 23.96
C ARG A 419 -6.36 25.08 23.14
N VAL A 420 -6.89 24.06 23.81
CA VAL A 420 -7.41 22.84 23.20
C VAL A 420 -8.93 22.83 23.32
N ARG A 421 -9.60 22.67 22.18
CA ARG A 421 -11.06 22.48 22.09
C ARG A 421 -11.35 20.99 22.03
N VAL A 422 -12.38 20.55 22.75
CA VAL A 422 -12.82 19.15 22.76
C VAL A 422 -14.27 19.10 22.31
N ASN A 423 -14.55 18.34 21.24
CA ASN A 423 -15.92 18.08 20.83
C ASN A 423 -16.61 17.22 21.89
N ARG A 424 -17.75 17.68 22.43
CA ARG A 424 -18.43 16.99 23.54
C ARG A 424 -18.94 15.59 23.17
N VAL A 425 -19.32 15.39 21.90
CA VAL A 425 -19.89 14.14 21.37
C VAL A 425 -18.79 13.20 20.90
N THR A 426 -17.94 13.65 19.96
CA THR A 426 -16.93 12.78 19.34
C THR A 426 -15.67 12.63 20.18
N LYS A 427 -15.52 13.43 21.25
CA LYS A 427 -14.29 13.59 22.06
C LYS A 427 -13.04 13.97 21.26
N SER A 428 -13.18 14.27 19.97
CA SER A 428 -12.10 14.70 19.09
C SER A 428 -11.58 16.05 19.55
N LYS A 429 -10.26 16.21 19.55
CA LYS A 429 -9.58 17.42 20.05
C LYS A 429 -9.01 18.23 18.90
N SER A 430 -8.99 19.56 19.05
CA SER A 430 -8.29 20.45 18.12
C SER A 430 -7.66 21.64 18.85
N SER A 431 -6.55 22.16 18.34
CA SER A 431 -5.90 23.36 18.87
C SER A 431 -5.61 24.36 17.74
N PRO A 432 -6.50 25.35 17.54
CA PRO A 432 -6.27 26.39 16.55
C PRO A 432 -5.00 27.20 16.80
N ASP A 433 -4.57 27.33 18.06
CA ASP A 433 -3.38 28.08 18.46
C ASP A 433 -2.10 27.36 18.00
N GLN A 434 -1.98 26.06 18.28
CA GLN A 434 -0.85 25.25 17.83
C GLN A 434 -0.78 25.16 16.29
N VAL A 435 -1.93 24.98 15.63
CA VAL A 435 -2.01 24.97 14.16
C VAL A 435 -1.51 26.28 13.57
N ARG A 436 -1.90 27.42 14.15
CA ARG A 436 -1.45 28.74 13.68
C ARG A 436 0.06 28.90 13.81
N ILE A 437 0.64 28.48 14.94
CA ILE A 437 2.08 28.54 15.18
C ILE A 437 2.81 27.68 14.14
N ALA A 438 2.37 26.43 13.95
CA ALA A 438 2.96 25.52 12.97
C ALA A 438 2.90 26.08 11.54
N LEU A 439 1.73 26.55 11.09
CA LEU A 439 1.57 27.06 9.72
C LEU A 439 2.36 28.34 9.46
N ARG A 440 2.49 29.24 10.44
CA ARG A 440 3.35 30.43 10.32
C ARG A 440 4.81 30.04 10.14
N LEU A 441 5.27 29.09 10.95
CA LEU A 441 6.65 28.61 10.85
C LEU A 441 6.92 27.97 9.49
N LEU A 442 6.00 27.15 8.98
CA LEU A 442 6.14 26.50 7.68
C LEU A 442 6.06 27.50 6.51
N ASP A 443 5.16 28.48 6.57
CA ASP A 443 5.07 29.55 5.56
C ASP A 443 6.39 30.32 5.48
N GLU A 444 6.97 30.63 6.64
CA GLU A 444 8.23 31.34 6.72
C GLU A 444 9.42 30.49 6.26
N LEU A 445 9.45 29.20 6.63
CA LEU A 445 10.45 28.24 6.13
C LEU A 445 10.45 28.23 4.60
N VAL A 446 9.30 27.96 3.99
CA VAL A 446 9.14 27.88 2.53
C VAL A 446 9.51 29.20 1.84
N ARG A 447 9.17 30.34 2.44
CA ARG A 447 9.45 31.65 1.84
C ARG A 447 10.90 32.09 1.93
N THR A 448 11.66 31.54 2.87
CA THR A 448 13.02 32.00 3.17
C THR A 448 14.10 30.95 2.91
N THR A 449 13.69 29.76 2.49
CA THR A 449 14.56 28.65 2.12
C THR A 449 14.11 28.05 0.79
N GLU A 450 14.90 27.12 0.24
CA GLU A 450 14.56 26.40 -0.99
C GLU A 450 13.72 25.14 -0.74
N VAL A 451 13.11 25.00 0.45
CA VAL A 451 12.25 23.84 0.77
C VAL A 451 11.00 23.88 -0.08
N ASP A 452 10.79 22.85 -0.89
CA ASP A 452 9.57 22.66 -1.65
C ASP A 452 8.41 22.30 -0.69
N PRO A 453 7.28 23.02 -0.71
CA PRO A 453 6.12 22.68 0.10
C PRO A 453 5.61 21.25 -0.09
N SER A 454 5.82 20.65 -1.27
CA SER A 454 5.41 19.27 -1.53
C SER A 454 6.23 18.22 -0.76
N ASP A 455 7.39 18.59 -0.22
CA ASP A 455 8.16 17.75 0.71
C ASP A 455 7.60 17.78 2.14
N ILE A 456 6.62 18.65 2.43
CA ILE A 456 6.09 18.87 3.77
C ILE A 456 4.75 18.14 3.94
N VAL A 457 4.67 17.34 5.00
CA VAL A 457 3.45 16.66 5.42
C VAL A 457 3.10 17.05 6.86
N ILE A 458 1.87 17.53 7.08
CA ILE A 458 1.33 17.78 8.42
C ILE A 458 0.50 16.60 8.87
N ILE A 459 0.85 16.06 10.04
CA ILE A 459 0.19 14.92 10.67
C ILE A 459 -0.52 15.39 11.93
N ALA A 460 -1.80 15.01 12.10
CA ALA A 460 -2.51 15.21 13.34
C ALA A 460 -3.21 13.94 13.83
N LEU A 461 -3.26 13.76 15.15
CA LEU A 461 -3.90 12.60 15.79
C LEU A 461 -5.43 12.62 15.69
N TYR A 462 -6.05 13.80 15.53
CA TYR A 462 -7.50 13.95 15.55
C TYR A 462 -8.00 14.56 14.24
N SER A 463 -9.03 13.96 13.64
CA SER A 463 -9.65 14.48 12.42
C SER A 463 -10.20 15.91 12.59
N ALA A 464 -10.64 16.27 13.79
CA ALA A 464 -11.05 17.64 14.10
C ALA A 464 -9.88 18.63 13.98
N ASN A 465 -8.65 18.21 14.33
CA ASN A 465 -7.48 19.05 14.18
C ASN A 465 -7.01 19.12 12.72
N VAL A 466 -7.15 18.04 11.95
CA VAL A 466 -6.93 18.05 10.49
C VAL A 466 -7.81 19.11 9.83
N GLY A 467 -9.12 19.13 10.13
CA GLY A 467 -10.02 20.15 9.59
C GLY A 467 -9.64 21.59 9.98
N VAL A 468 -9.08 21.79 11.17
CA VAL A 468 -8.56 23.11 11.59
C VAL A 468 -7.29 23.49 10.81
N VAL A 469 -6.40 22.54 10.53
CA VAL A 469 -5.23 22.75 9.67
C VAL A 469 -5.70 23.15 8.27
N GLU A 470 -6.57 22.36 7.65
CA GLU A 470 -7.08 22.62 6.30
C GLU A 470 -7.76 23.98 6.17
N ASP A 471 -8.57 24.37 7.17
CA ASP A 471 -9.23 25.68 7.14
C ASP A 471 -8.24 26.84 7.30
N GLN A 472 -7.28 26.74 8.21
CA GLN A 472 -6.28 27.79 8.40
C GLN A 472 -5.26 27.85 7.25
N LEU A 473 -4.98 26.72 6.60
CA LEU A 473 -4.04 26.62 5.47
C LEU A 473 -4.41 27.57 4.33
N LYS A 474 -5.71 27.82 4.12
CA LYS A 474 -6.25 28.74 3.10
C LYS A 474 -5.70 30.17 3.21
N ARG A 475 -5.14 30.54 4.38
CA ARG A 475 -4.57 31.87 4.65
C ARG A 475 -3.09 31.99 4.25
N TYR A 476 -2.45 30.89 3.86
CA TYR A 476 -1.02 30.84 3.55
C TYR A 476 -0.82 30.45 2.08
N ALA A 477 -0.69 31.45 1.21
CA ALA A 477 -0.56 31.26 -0.25
C ALA A 477 0.66 30.40 -0.64
N SER A 478 1.71 30.39 0.18
CA SER A 478 2.90 29.57 -0.07
C SER A 478 2.65 28.07 0.16
N LEU A 479 1.65 27.70 0.97
CA LEU A 479 1.40 26.32 1.41
C LEU A 479 0.10 25.72 0.84
N VAL A 480 -0.93 26.55 0.63
CA VAL A 480 -2.27 26.08 0.24
C VAL A 480 -2.23 25.31 -1.08
N GLY A 481 -2.82 24.11 -1.08
CA GLY A 481 -2.85 23.22 -2.24
C GLY A 481 -1.50 22.59 -2.61
N LYS A 482 -0.44 22.83 -1.83
CA LYS A 482 0.90 22.30 -2.09
C LYS A 482 1.41 21.33 -1.03
N ILE A 483 0.97 21.48 0.23
CA ILE A 483 1.31 20.56 1.32
C ILE A 483 0.25 19.46 1.49
N THR A 484 0.66 18.30 2.00
CA THR A 484 -0.28 17.24 2.38
C THR A 484 -0.64 17.34 3.86
N VAL A 485 -1.93 17.26 4.18
CA VAL A 485 -2.44 17.19 5.56
C VAL A 485 -3.15 15.85 5.75
N SER A 486 -2.83 15.11 6.80
CA SER A 486 -3.40 13.78 7.00
C SER A 486 -3.51 13.39 8.48
N HIS A 487 -4.40 12.44 8.73
CA HIS A 487 -4.60 11.85 10.06
C HIS A 487 -3.56 10.76 10.32
N VAL A 488 -3.09 10.55 11.54
CA VAL A 488 -2.03 9.56 11.81
C VAL A 488 -2.36 8.15 11.29
N ASN A 489 -3.61 7.70 11.44
CA ASN A 489 -4.10 6.40 10.96
C ASN A 489 -4.16 6.26 9.43
N SER A 490 -4.05 7.35 8.66
CA SER A 490 -4.04 7.32 7.19
C SER A 490 -2.63 7.43 6.59
N ILE A 491 -1.57 7.47 7.43
CA ILE A 491 -0.19 7.76 7.01
C ILE A 491 0.72 6.52 7.02
N SER A 492 0.20 5.33 7.30
CA SER A 492 0.96 4.09 7.11
C SER A 492 1.45 3.99 5.66
N ASN A 493 2.72 4.40 5.45
CA ASN A 493 3.53 4.36 4.22
C ASN A 493 3.38 5.49 3.17
N ILE A 494 3.18 6.76 3.55
CA ILE A 494 3.07 7.88 2.57
C ILE A 494 4.37 8.26 1.84
N HIS A 495 5.57 7.85 2.29
CA HIS A 495 6.78 8.18 1.53
C HIS A 495 6.95 7.31 0.28
N ARG A 496 6.63 7.90 -0.88
CA ARG A 496 7.08 7.45 -2.19
C ARG A 496 8.55 7.81 -2.37
N ASN A 497 9.44 6.95 -1.90
CA ASN A 497 10.73 6.83 -2.53
C ASN A 497 10.68 5.57 -3.41
N THR A 498 10.65 5.80 -4.73
CA THR A 498 11.26 4.88 -5.68
C THR A 498 12.72 4.74 -5.28
N TYR A 499 13.05 3.57 -4.71
CA TYR A 499 14.42 3.14 -4.52
C TYR A 499 14.65 1.95 -5.44
#